data_AF-A0A1Z9HDZ2-F1
#
_entry.id   AF-A0A1Z9HDZ2-F1
#
_cell.length_a   1.000
_cell.length_b   1.000
_cell.length_c   1.000
_cell.angle_alpha   90.00
_cell.angle_beta   90.00
_cell.angle_gamma   90.00
#
_symmetry.space_group_name_H-M   'P 1'
#
loop_
_entity.id
_entity.type
_entity.pdbx_description
1 polymer ?
#
loop_
_entity_poly.entity_id
_entity_poly.type
_entity_poly.pdbx_seq_one_letter_code
_entity_poly.pdbx_strand_id
1 'polypeptide(L)'
;MIKYVFIQNDPFLLPKVLDKYLREFSDTTAGVNIQSVAQGKRTVLQTAWDLYQLYGFNYFQWKVRRYIIKKMLAKVHNDILGSTKQCHSVAAVARKYGVEVTQSVDVNSDEFLAHLRDKGVEFIVSISGTQMYRKKLRDQTAAGIVNCHGALLPKYRGLMPSFWTLANDEKEGGVSVHFVDKKLDNGPIVVQKRYRIHPHDTLEDVMARSKDLAAEAIIECVRLVEAGNPPLLENPEDCSTHFSMPGPEDVRRFRRAGHQFR
;
A
#
# COMPACT_ATOMS: atom_id res chain seq x y z
N MET A 1 -9.73 -2.30 -20.72
CA MET A 1 -9.45 -2.85 -19.38
C MET A 1 -9.93 -1.86 -18.32
N ILE A 2 -11.11 -2.09 -17.75
CA ILE A 2 -11.63 -1.27 -16.65
C ILE A 2 -10.97 -1.69 -15.34
N LYS A 3 -10.45 -0.70 -14.61
CA LYS A 3 -9.65 -0.86 -13.39
C LYS A 3 -10.40 -0.43 -12.15
N TYR A 4 -10.02 -0.99 -11.01
CA TYR A 4 -10.42 -0.51 -9.69
C TYR A 4 -9.22 -0.49 -8.74
N VAL A 5 -9.11 0.52 -7.88
CA VAL A 5 -7.98 0.64 -6.95
C VAL A 5 -8.42 0.34 -5.54
N PHE A 6 -7.68 -0.53 -4.85
CA PHE A 6 -7.80 -0.72 -3.41
C PHE A 6 -6.64 -0.06 -2.71
N ILE A 7 -6.92 0.82 -1.74
CA ILE A 7 -5.88 1.62 -1.12
C ILE A 7 -6.20 1.94 0.33
N GLN A 8 -5.20 1.90 1.21
CA GLN A 8 -5.37 2.23 2.61
C GLN A 8 -5.66 3.73 2.81
N ASN A 9 -6.43 4.08 3.85
CA ASN A 9 -6.69 5.46 4.26
C ASN A 9 -5.50 6.10 5.00
N ASP A 10 -4.33 6.11 4.37
CA ASP A 10 -3.13 6.78 4.87
C ASP A 10 -2.99 8.18 4.22
N PRO A 11 -2.97 9.28 5.00
CA PRO A 11 -2.79 10.63 4.46
C PRO A 11 -1.32 11.04 4.22
N PHE A 12 -0.34 10.18 4.53
CA PHE A 12 1.08 10.54 4.44
C PHE A 12 1.65 10.39 3.04
N LEU A 13 1.80 9.15 2.56
CA LEU A 13 2.51 8.85 1.31
C LEU A 13 1.56 8.41 0.20
N LEU A 14 0.45 7.75 0.55
CA LEU A 14 -0.49 7.19 -0.42
C LEU A 14 -1.23 8.21 -1.31
N PRO A 15 -1.54 9.46 -0.88
CA PRO A 15 -2.11 10.45 -1.80
C PRO A 15 -1.17 10.75 -2.98
N LYS A 16 0.15 10.79 -2.76
CA LYS A 16 1.14 11.01 -3.81
C LYS A 16 1.21 9.82 -4.78
N VAL A 17 1.16 8.59 -4.25
CA VAL A 17 1.13 7.36 -5.06
C VAL A 17 -0.11 7.33 -5.94
N LEU A 18 -1.29 7.60 -5.36
CA LEU A 18 -2.53 7.62 -6.12
C LEU A 18 -2.57 8.75 -7.15
N ASP A 19 -2.01 9.93 -6.86
CA ASP A 19 -1.98 11.05 -7.83
C ASP A 19 -1.15 10.69 -9.07
N LYS A 20 0.00 10.04 -8.88
CA LYS A 20 0.83 9.54 -9.97
C LYS A 20 0.08 8.50 -10.80
N TYR A 21 -0.62 7.55 -10.15
CA TYR A 21 -1.39 6.52 -10.84
C TYR A 21 -2.59 7.10 -11.61
N LEU A 22 -3.43 7.91 -10.97
CA LEU A 22 -4.66 8.43 -11.60
C LEU A 22 -4.37 9.45 -12.70
N ARG A 23 -3.22 10.12 -12.67
CA ARG A 23 -2.76 10.95 -13.80
C ARG A 23 -2.66 10.18 -15.11
N GLU A 24 -2.31 8.91 -15.04
CA GLU A 24 -2.12 8.05 -16.21
C GLU A 24 -3.38 7.23 -16.55
N PHE A 25 -4.18 6.88 -15.54
CA PHE A 25 -5.24 5.88 -15.68
C PHE A 25 -6.63 6.33 -15.17
N SER A 26 -6.87 7.62 -14.95
CA SER A 26 -8.19 8.13 -14.51
C SER A 26 -9.31 7.63 -15.40
N ASP A 27 -9.13 7.72 -16.72
CA ASP A 27 -10.17 7.46 -17.72
C ASP A 27 -10.59 5.99 -17.78
N THR A 28 -9.76 5.11 -17.22
CA THR A 28 -9.99 3.66 -17.17
C THR A 28 -10.15 3.15 -15.74
N THR A 29 -10.15 4.02 -14.72
CA THR A 29 -10.34 3.65 -13.32
C THR A 29 -11.77 3.95 -12.88
N ALA A 30 -12.59 2.91 -12.73
CA ALA A 30 -14.00 3.01 -12.40
C ALA A 30 -14.29 3.37 -10.93
N GLY A 31 -13.29 3.27 -10.06
CA GLY A 31 -13.40 3.65 -8.65
C GLY A 31 -12.16 3.35 -7.81
N VAL A 32 -12.15 3.92 -6.61
CA VAL A 32 -11.16 3.71 -5.56
C VAL A 32 -11.86 3.30 -4.28
N ASN A 33 -11.54 2.12 -3.75
CA ASN A 33 -11.97 1.70 -2.43
C ASN A 33 -10.92 2.10 -1.39
N ILE A 34 -11.32 2.98 -0.48
CA ILE A 34 -10.48 3.43 0.63
C ILE A 34 -10.70 2.51 1.82
N GLN A 35 -9.68 1.70 2.12
CA GLN A 35 -9.70 0.71 3.18
C GLN A 35 -9.26 1.30 4.53
N SER A 36 -9.76 0.71 5.62
CA SER A 36 -9.35 1.07 6.97
C SER A 36 -7.84 0.91 7.17
N VAL A 37 -7.26 1.75 8.02
CA VAL A 37 -5.86 1.63 8.43
C VAL A 37 -5.63 0.39 9.30
N ALA A 38 -6.67 -0.10 9.98
CA ALA A 38 -6.58 -1.31 10.78
C ALA A 38 -6.49 -2.55 9.89
N GLN A 39 -5.55 -3.44 10.22
CA GLN A 39 -5.31 -4.67 9.46
C GLN A 39 -6.11 -5.83 10.06
N GLY A 40 -6.77 -6.59 9.19
CA GLY A 40 -7.53 -7.78 9.59
C GLY A 40 -8.64 -7.46 10.60
N LYS A 41 -8.64 -8.16 11.73
CA LYS A 41 -9.68 -8.04 12.77
C LYS A 41 -9.37 -6.99 13.86
N ARG A 42 -8.27 -6.25 13.75
CA ARG A 42 -7.87 -5.29 14.79
C ARG A 42 -8.78 -4.07 14.79
N THR A 43 -9.03 -3.52 15.98
CA THR A 43 -9.67 -2.21 16.10
C THR A 43 -8.66 -1.09 15.89
N VAL A 44 -9.16 0.13 15.67
CA VAL A 44 -8.31 1.34 15.56
C VAL A 44 -7.55 1.59 16.87
N LEU A 45 -8.18 1.36 18.02
CA LEU A 45 -7.55 1.50 19.34
C LEU A 45 -6.43 0.49 19.56
N GLN A 46 -6.67 -0.78 19.22
CA GLN A 46 -5.63 -1.81 19.29
C GLN A 46 -4.47 -1.49 18.35
N THR A 47 -4.76 -1.05 17.12
CA THR A 47 -3.74 -0.62 16.17
C THR A 47 -2.92 0.56 16.71
N ALA A 48 -3.57 1.55 17.33
CA ALA A 48 -2.87 2.68 17.95
C ALA A 48 -1.97 2.23 19.10
N TRP A 49 -2.43 1.31 19.93
CA TRP A 49 -1.64 0.73 21.01
C TRP A 49 -0.42 -0.04 20.48
N ASP A 50 -0.59 -0.88 19.45
CA ASP A 50 0.50 -1.60 18.81
C ASP A 50 1.55 -0.65 18.25
N LEU A 51 1.12 0.43 17.60
CA LEU A 51 2.03 1.46 17.06
C LEU A 51 2.74 2.24 18.18
N TYR A 52 2.09 2.47 19.32
CA TYR A 52 2.72 3.08 20.49
C TYR A 52 3.83 2.19 21.05
N GLN A 53 3.54 0.89 21.22
CA GLN A 53 4.52 -0.09 21.68
C GLN A 53 5.69 -0.25 20.71
N LEU A 54 5.41 -0.22 19.40
CA LEU A 54 6.41 -0.29 18.35
C LEU A 54 7.34 0.93 18.34
N TYR A 55 6.77 2.13 18.30
CA TYR A 55 7.55 3.33 18.05
C TYR A 55 8.08 4.00 19.32
N GLY A 56 7.44 3.74 20.47
CA GLY A 56 7.65 4.48 21.70
C GLY A 56 7.04 5.89 21.67
N PHE A 57 6.99 6.50 22.85
CA PHE A 57 6.28 7.77 23.09
C PHE A 57 6.67 8.90 22.13
N ASN A 58 7.97 9.16 21.94
CA ASN A 58 8.46 10.31 21.17
C ASN A 58 8.06 10.28 19.70
N TYR A 59 8.26 9.16 19.01
CA TYR A 59 7.87 9.05 17.61
C TYR A 59 6.34 8.90 17.48
N PHE A 60 5.68 8.16 18.39
CA PHE A 60 4.24 7.98 18.35
C PHE A 60 3.49 9.32 18.45
N GLN A 61 3.81 10.16 19.45
CA GLN A 61 3.15 11.46 19.61
C GLN A 61 3.39 12.37 18.39
N TRP A 62 4.59 12.33 17.80
CA TRP A 62 4.91 13.08 16.60
C TRP A 62 4.08 12.61 15.40
N LYS A 63 3.95 11.29 15.20
CA LYS A 63 3.16 10.70 14.12
C LYS A 63 1.67 11.03 14.27
N VAL A 64 1.14 10.97 15.48
CA VAL A 64 -0.25 11.39 15.80
C VAL A 64 -0.45 12.87 15.49
N ARG A 65 0.44 13.76 15.93
CA ARG A 65 0.35 15.21 15.61
C ARG A 65 0.33 15.45 14.10
N ARG A 66 1.24 14.80 13.35
CA ARG A 66 1.27 14.89 11.88
C ARG A 66 -0.02 14.36 11.25
N TYR A 67 -0.54 13.24 11.74
CA TYR A 67 -1.80 12.67 11.27
C TYR A 67 -2.96 13.67 11.44
N ILE A 68 -3.09 14.27 12.63
CA ILE A 68 -4.12 15.27 12.94
C ILE A 68 -3.99 16.48 12.00
N ILE A 69 -2.77 17.04 11.85
CA ILE A 69 -2.52 18.17 10.96
C ILE A 69 -2.95 17.84 9.52
N LYS A 70 -2.58 16.66 9.00
CA LYS A 70 -2.95 16.23 7.65
C LYS A 70 -4.46 16.06 7.48
N LYS A 71 -5.15 15.48 8.47
CA LYS A 71 -6.62 15.34 8.45
C LYS A 71 -7.32 16.70 8.51
N MET A 72 -6.81 17.63 9.32
CA MET A 72 -7.33 19.01 9.37
C MET A 72 -7.13 19.73 8.04
N LEU A 73 -5.94 19.65 7.45
CA LEU A 73 -5.68 20.21 6.12
C LEU A 73 -6.57 19.60 5.04
N ALA A 74 -6.79 18.28 5.07
CA ALA A 74 -7.72 17.62 4.14
C ALA A 74 -9.16 18.14 4.33
N LYS A 75 -9.63 18.24 5.58
CA LYS A 75 -10.96 18.74 5.90
C LYS A 75 -11.15 20.19 5.41
N VAL A 76 -10.19 21.06 5.70
CA VAL A 76 -10.28 22.49 5.34
C VAL A 76 -10.07 22.69 3.84
N HIS A 77 -8.94 22.26 3.28
CA HIS A 77 -8.61 22.56 1.89
C HIS A 77 -9.42 21.72 0.90
N ASN A 78 -9.62 20.43 1.15
CA ASN A 78 -10.18 19.52 0.15
C ASN A 78 -11.67 19.25 0.32
N ASP A 79 -12.20 19.25 1.55
CA ASP A 79 -13.63 18.97 1.79
C ASP A 79 -14.45 20.26 1.91
N ILE A 80 -13.98 21.27 2.64
CA ILE A 80 -14.70 22.54 2.84
C ILE A 80 -14.49 23.48 1.65
N LEU A 81 -13.23 23.74 1.27
CA LEU A 81 -12.91 24.68 0.18
C LEU A 81 -12.98 24.04 -1.21
N GLY A 82 -13.11 22.71 -1.31
CA GLY A 82 -13.13 21.99 -2.58
C GLY A 82 -11.83 22.09 -3.41
N SER A 83 -10.74 22.60 -2.83
CA SER A 83 -9.49 22.80 -3.54
C SER A 83 -8.79 21.47 -3.81
N THR A 84 -8.37 21.26 -5.05
CA THR A 84 -7.58 20.09 -5.49
C THR A 84 -6.15 20.47 -5.90
N LYS A 85 -5.74 21.73 -5.66
CA LYS A 85 -4.37 22.19 -5.91
C LYS A 85 -3.34 21.43 -5.07
N GLN A 86 -3.69 21.13 -3.82
CA GLN A 86 -2.93 20.26 -2.93
C GLN A 86 -3.87 19.24 -2.31
N CYS A 87 -3.67 17.95 -2.60
CA CYS A 87 -4.49 16.88 -2.03
C CYS A 87 -3.81 16.31 -0.77
N HIS A 88 -4.51 16.35 0.37
CA HIS A 88 -4.01 15.86 1.65
C HIS A 88 -4.63 14.51 2.06
N SER A 89 -5.49 13.93 1.22
CA SER A 89 -6.11 12.63 1.44
C SER A 89 -6.27 11.88 0.12
N VAL A 90 -6.36 10.55 0.21
CA VAL A 90 -6.65 9.67 -0.93
C VAL A 90 -7.97 10.05 -1.61
N ALA A 91 -9.01 10.35 -0.82
CA ALA A 91 -10.30 10.78 -1.34
C ALA A 91 -10.21 12.10 -2.13
N ALA A 92 -9.40 13.06 -1.66
CA ALA A 92 -9.20 14.33 -2.37
C ALA A 92 -8.51 14.11 -3.72
N VAL A 93 -7.58 13.15 -3.80
CA VAL A 93 -6.92 12.78 -5.07
C VAL A 93 -7.92 12.13 -6.02
N ALA A 94 -8.73 11.17 -5.57
CA ALA A 94 -9.74 10.55 -6.42
C ALA A 94 -10.73 11.59 -6.98
N ARG A 95 -11.22 12.51 -6.13
CA ARG A 95 -12.10 13.62 -6.55
C ARG A 95 -11.43 14.54 -7.57
N LYS A 96 -10.14 14.83 -7.43
CA LYS A 96 -9.38 15.65 -8.39
C LYS A 96 -9.45 15.09 -9.82
N TYR A 97 -9.50 13.76 -9.97
CA TYR A 97 -9.59 13.08 -11.27
C TYR A 97 -11.01 12.60 -11.61
N GLY A 98 -12.03 13.00 -10.85
CA GLY A 98 -13.42 12.58 -11.10
C GLY A 98 -13.68 11.09 -10.86
N VAL A 99 -12.82 10.40 -10.12
CA VAL A 99 -12.96 8.96 -9.85
C VAL A 99 -13.79 8.73 -8.59
N GLU A 100 -14.74 7.81 -8.68
CA GLU A 100 -15.62 7.45 -7.57
C GLU A 100 -14.84 6.90 -6.36
N VAL A 101 -15.26 7.28 -5.15
CA VAL A 101 -14.69 6.79 -3.90
C VAL A 101 -15.71 5.93 -3.18
N THR A 102 -15.31 4.70 -2.84
CA THR A 102 -16.08 3.81 -1.96
C THR A 102 -15.32 3.51 -0.68
N GLN A 103 -16.04 3.12 0.37
CA GLN A 103 -15.47 2.74 1.67
C GLN A 103 -16.09 1.44 2.19
N SER A 104 -16.15 0.42 1.33
CA SER A 104 -16.62 -0.91 1.73
C SER A 104 -15.80 -1.47 2.90
N VAL A 105 -16.49 -1.98 3.92
CA VAL A 105 -15.87 -2.61 5.09
C VAL A 105 -15.27 -3.97 4.72
N ASP A 106 -15.92 -4.73 3.85
CA ASP A 106 -15.45 -6.03 3.35
C ASP A 106 -15.47 -6.03 1.82
N VAL A 107 -14.29 -6.07 1.19
CA VAL A 107 -14.19 -6.14 -0.27
C VAL A 107 -14.56 -7.51 -0.84
N ASN A 108 -14.81 -8.49 0.02
CA ASN A 108 -15.25 -9.84 -0.36
C ASN A 108 -16.76 -10.05 -0.19
N SER A 109 -17.50 -9.02 0.25
CA SER A 109 -18.96 -9.13 0.39
C SER A 109 -19.64 -9.29 -0.96
N ASP A 110 -20.73 -10.05 -1.02
CA ASP A 110 -21.45 -10.26 -2.28
C ASP A 110 -21.99 -8.92 -2.86
N GLU A 111 -22.30 -7.94 -2.00
CA GLU A 111 -22.66 -6.57 -2.37
C GLU A 111 -21.52 -5.85 -3.09
N PHE A 112 -20.31 -5.87 -2.54
CA PHE A 112 -19.18 -5.19 -3.16
C PHE A 112 -18.72 -5.91 -4.43
N LEU A 113 -18.82 -7.24 -4.48
CA LEU A 113 -18.60 -8.00 -5.71
C LEU A 113 -19.61 -7.63 -6.80
N ALA A 114 -20.88 -7.43 -6.46
CA ALA A 114 -21.89 -6.94 -7.39
C ALA A 114 -21.54 -5.55 -7.91
N HIS A 115 -21.19 -4.62 -7.03
CA HIS A 115 -20.73 -3.29 -7.40
C HIS A 115 -19.56 -3.31 -8.40
N LEU A 116 -18.57 -4.20 -8.20
CA LEU A 116 -17.45 -4.35 -9.14
C LEU A 116 -17.90 -4.93 -10.49
N ARG A 117 -18.86 -5.88 -10.52
CA ARG A 117 -19.42 -6.43 -11.76
C ARG A 117 -20.22 -5.39 -12.54
N ASP A 118 -21.06 -4.61 -11.87
CA ASP A 118 -21.90 -3.60 -12.51
C ASP A 118 -21.05 -2.51 -13.17
N LYS A 119 -19.85 -2.26 -12.64
CA LYS A 119 -18.84 -1.36 -13.23
C LYS A 119 -17.98 -2.01 -14.31
N GLY A 120 -18.15 -3.31 -14.58
CA GLY A 120 -17.35 -4.05 -15.55
C GLY A 120 -15.87 -4.14 -15.16
N VAL A 121 -15.53 -4.17 -13.87
CA VAL A 121 -14.13 -4.18 -13.42
C VAL A 121 -13.45 -5.48 -13.84
N GLU A 122 -12.36 -5.35 -14.60
CA GLU A 122 -11.55 -6.45 -15.11
C GLU A 122 -10.26 -6.64 -14.32
N PHE A 123 -9.69 -5.54 -13.81
CA PHE A 123 -8.37 -5.51 -13.17
C PHE A 123 -8.40 -4.71 -11.86
N ILE A 124 -7.75 -5.23 -10.82
CA ILE A 124 -7.63 -4.53 -9.52
C ILE A 124 -6.18 -4.24 -9.19
N VAL A 125 -5.92 -3.00 -8.80
CA VAL A 125 -4.61 -2.55 -8.31
C VAL A 125 -4.69 -2.31 -6.80
N SER A 126 -4.01 -3.15 -6.03
CA SER A 126 -3.90 -3.03 -4.58
C SER A 126 -2.64 -2.28 -4.16
N ILE A 127 -2.84 -1.19 -3.43
CA ILE A 127 -1.80 -0.29 -2.94
C ILE A 127 -1.90 -0.24 -1.41
N SER A 128 -1.04 -1.00 -0.72
CA SER A 128 -1.14 -1.15 0.74
C SER A 128 -2.51 -1.70 1.19
N GLY A 129 -3.07 -2.67 0.47
CA GLY A 129 -4.32 -3.33 0.87
C GLY A 129 -4.25 -3.91 2.29
N THR A 130 -5.37 -3.83 3.03
CA THR A 130 -5.45 -4.29 4.43
C THR A 130 -6.32 -5.53 4.61
N GLN A 131 -6.88 -6.05 3.52
CA GLN A 131 -7.76 -7.21 3.49
C GLN A 131 -7.21 -8.32 2.60
N MET A 132 -7.56 -9.56 2.91
CA MET A 132 -7.28 -10.71 2.06
C MET A 132 -8.32 -10.79 0.93
N TYR A 133 -7.87 -11.04 -0.30
CA TYR A 133 -8.74 -11.17 -1.47
C TYR A 133 -9.09 -12.65 -1.71
N ARG A 134 -10.33 -13.00 -1.36
CA ARG A 134 -10.85 -14.37 -1.41
C ARG A 134 -11.07 -14.84 -2.84
N LYS A 135 -11.18 -16.15 -3.02
CA LYS A 135 -11.34 -16.82 -4.32
C LYS A 135 -12.43 -16.19 -5.19
N LYS A 136 -13.63 -15.93 -4.66
CA LYS A 136 -14.73 -15.27 -5.40
C LYS A 136 -14.30 -13.94 -6.05
N LEU A 137 -13.58 -13.10 -5.32
CA LEU A 137 -13.10 -11.81 -5.82
C LEU A 137 -12.02 -12.01 -6.90
N ARG A 138 -11.06 -12.91 -6.65
CA ARG A 138 -9.96 -13.19 -7.59
C ARG A 138 -10.46 -13.80 -8.91
N ASP A 139 -11.42 -14.71 -8.83
CA ASP A 139 -11.98 -15.38 -10.02
C ASP A 139 -12.85 -14.43 -10.87
N GLN A 140 -13.44 -13.39 -10.27
CA GLN A 140 -14.27 -12.42 -10.98
C GLN A 140 -13.45 -11.41 -11.79
N THR A 141 -12.24 -11.10 -11.33
CA THR A 141 -11.34 -10.13 -12.00
C THR A 141 -10.58 -10.83 -13.12
N ALA A 142 -11.07 -10.72 -14.36
CA ALA A 142 -10.52 -11.46 -15.50
C ALA A 142 -9.03 -11.21 -15.77
N ALA A 143 -8.56 -9.97 -15.59
CA ALA A 143 -7.14 -9.61 -15.71
C ALA A 143 -6.37 -9.77 -14.38
N GLY A 144 -7.03 -10.26 -13.34
CA GLY A 144 -6.48 -10.52 -12.02
C GLY A 144 -6.41 -9.31 -11.09
N ILE A 145 -5.68 -9.51 -9.99
CA ILE A 145 -5.44 -8.50 -8.97
C ILE A 145 -3.93 -8.42 -8.78
N VAL A 146 -3.36 -7.23 -8.86
CA VAL A 146 -1.96 -7.02 -8.48
C VAL A 146 -1.88 -6.32 -7.14
N ASN A 147 -0.86 -6.65 -6.35
CA ASN A 147 -0.52 -5.99 -5.11
C ASN A 147 0.89 -5.41 -5.21
N CYS A 148 1.05 -4.18 -4.73
CA CYS A 148 2.36 -3.57 -4.57
C CYS A 148 2.89 -3.80 -3.16
N HIS A 149 3.86 -4.69 -3.03
CA HIS A 149 4.56 -4.99 -1.79
C HIS A 149 5.85 -4.19 -1.65
N GLY A 150 6.13 -3.69 -0.44
CA GLY A 150 7.24 -2.78 -0.14
C GLY A 150 8.60 -3.45 0.06
N ALA A 151 8.83 -4.58 -0.60
CA ALA A 151 10.06 -5.37 -0.48
C ALA A 151 10.42 -6.08 -1.80
N LEU A 152 11.63 -6.64 -1.82
CA LEU A 152 12.13 -7.52 -2.87
C LEU A 152 11.70 -8.96 -2.62
N LEU A 153 10.51 -9.33 -3.13
CA LEU A 153 10.01 -10.70 -3.06
C LEU A 153 10.97 -11.67 -3.77
N PRO A 154 11.12 -12.91 -3.27
CA PRO A 154 10.31 -13.57 -2.22
C PRO A 154 10.66 -13.20 -0.77
N LYS A 155 11.66 -12.34 -0.53
CA LYS A 155 12.03 -11.93 0.83
C LYS A 155 11.06 -10.91 1.40
N TYR A 156 10.95 -10.89 2.73
CA TYR A 156 10.19 -9.91 3.50
C TYR A 156 8.68 -9.90 3.21
N ARG A 157 8.08 -11.06 2.95
CA ARG A 157 6.62 -11.21 2.86
C ARG A 157 5.96 -10.83 4.18
N GLY A 158 4.72 -10.35 4.12
CA GLY A 158 3.95 -9.99 5.30
C GLY A 158 4.05 -8.51 5.65
N LEU A 159 4.22 -8.21 6.94
CA LEU A 159 3.97 -6.88 7.47
C LEU A 159 5.25 -6.06 7.68
N MET A 160 5.13 -4.74 7.50
CA MET A 160 6.19 -3.76 7.75
C MET A 160 7.55 -4.07 7.07
N PRO A 161 7.59 -4.37 5.75
CA PRO A 161 8.84 -4.72 5.08
C PRO A 161 9.94 -3.66 5.23
N SER A 162 9.60 -2.36 5.20
CA SER A 162 10.58 -1.28 5.40
C SER A 162 11.25 -1.32 6.78
N PHE A 163 10.53 -1.70 7.84
CA PHE A 163 11.11 -1.87 9.16
C PHE A 163 12.07 -3.06 9.17
N TRP A 164 11.64 -4.21 8.65
CA TRP A 164 12.45 -5.42 8.68
C TRP A 164 13.70 -5.34 7.81
N THR A 165 13.60 -4.66 6.67
CA THR A 165 14.74 -4.38 5.79
C THR A 165 15.82 -3.62 6.56
N LEU A 166 15.44 -2.57 7.30
CA LEU A 166 16.37 -1.83 8.16
C LEU A 166 16.84 -2.66 9.36
N ALA A 167 15.93 -3.36 10.06
CA ALA A 167 16.22 -4.15 11.26
C ALA A 167 17.16 -5.36 10.99
N ASN A 168 17.38 -5.70 9.72
CA ASN A 168 18.30 -6.73 9.25
C ASN A 168 19.53 -6.13 8.54
N ASP A 169 19.76 -4.82 8.66
CA ASP A 169 20.94 -4.11 8.15
C ASP A 169 21.16 -4.18 6.63
N GLU A 170 20.08 -4.44 5.87
CA GLU A 170 20.11 -4.54 4.42
C GLU A 170 20.64 -3.25 3.78
N LYS A 171 21.43 -3.39 2.71
CA LYS A 171 21.98 -2.25 1.95
C LYS A 171 21.10 -1.82 0.80
N GLU A 172 20.11 -2.65 0.47
CA GLU A 172 19.14 -2.39 -0.58
C GLU A 172 17.74 -2.72 -0.06
N GLY A 173 16.79 -1.86 -0.42
CA GLY A 173 15.37 -2.16 -0.32
C GLY A 173 14.77 -2.26 -1.71
N GLY A 174 13.47 -2.45 -1.78
CA GLY A 174 12.78 -2.42 -3.06
C GLY A 174 11.28 -2.51 -2.95
N VAL A 175 10.65 -2.67 -4.10
CA VAL A 175 9.22 -2.88 -4.27
C VAL A 175 9.00 -3.99 -5.28
N SER A 176 7.97 -4.80 -5.05
CA SER A 176 7.53 -5.83 -5.99
C SER A 176 6.04 -5.66 -6.24
N VAL A 177 5.67 -5.51 -7.51
CA VAL A 177 4.28 -5.59 -7.95
C VAL A 177 4.05 -6.98 -8.49
N HIS A 178 3.17 -7.72 -7.84
CA HIS A 178 2.94 -9.14 -8.11
C HIS A 178 1.45 -9.44 -8.19
N PHE A 179 1.07 -10.49 -8.90
CA PHE A 179 -0.30 -10.97 -8.87
C PHE A 179 -0.64 -11.53 -7.49
N VAL A 180 -1.86 -11.29 -7.03
CA VAL A 180 -2.38 -11.87 -5.79
C VAL A 180 -2.83 -13.30 -6.06
N ASP A 181 -2.39 -14.21 -5.20
CA ASP A 181 -2.74 -15.64 -5.28
C ASP A 181 -3.27 -16.12 -3.92
N LYS A 182 -3.35 -17.44 -3.68
CA LYS A 182 -3.94 -18.09 -2.50
C LYS A 182 -3.26 -17.70 -1.19
N LYS A 183 -1.95 -17.49 -1.18
CA LYS A 183 -1.20 -17.11 0.02
C LYS A 183 -0.83 -15.63 -0.03
N LEU A 184 -0.37 -15.12 1.11
CA LEU A 184 0.08 -13.73 1.21
C LEU A 184 1.41 -13.58 0.45
N ASP A 185 1.46 -12.59 -0.45
CA ASP A 185 2.66 -12.17 -1.18
C ASP A 185 3.39 -13.30 -1.95
N ASN A 186 2.66 -14.31 -2.43
CA ASN A 186 3.24 -15.52 -3.06
C ASN A 186 3.06 -15.61 -4.59
N GLY A 187 2.24 -14.75 -5.20
CA GLY A 187 1.98 -14.84 -6.63
C GLY A 187 3.16 -14.34 -7.48
N PRO A 188 3.13 -14.60 -8.80
CA PRO A 188 4.22 -14.23 -9.71
C PRO A 188 4.41 -12.72 -9.77
N ILE A 189 5.67 -12.30 -9.86
CA ILE A 189 6.06 -10.89 -9.81
C ILE A 189 6.10 -10.33 -11.24
N VAL A 190 5.44 -9.20 -11.48
CA VAL A 190 5.41 -8.53 -12.79
C VAL A 190 6.52 -7.50 -12.89
N VAL A 191 6.68 -6.68 -11.85
CA VAL A 191 7.71 -5.64 -11.79
C VAL A 191 8.38 -5.69 -10.42
N GLN A 192 9.72 -5.65 -10.41
CA GLN A 192 10.50 -5.50 -9.19
C GLN A 192 11.53 -4.38 -9.38
N LYS A 193 11.56 -3.43 -8.44
CA LYS A 193 12.52 -2.33 -8.46
C LYS A 193 13.28 -2.24 -7.15
N ARG A 194 14.56 -1.86 -7.24
CA ARG A 194 15.49 -1.76 -6.10
C ARG A 194 15.84 -0.31 -5.83
N TYR A 195 16.14 0.00 -4.58
CA TYR A 195 16.74 1.26 -4.18
C TYR A 195 17.83 1.02 -3.15
N ARG A 196 18.84 1.89 -3.14
CA ARG A 196 19.90 1.87 -2.13
C ARG A 196 19.37 2.39 -0.80
N ILE A 197 19.79 1.74 0.28
CA ILE A 197 19.64 2.24 1.65
C ILE A 197 20.96 2.92 2.01
N HIS A 198 20.88 4.20 2.33
CA HIS A 198 22.04 5.02 2.70
C HIS A 198 22.36 4.87 4.18
N PRO A 199 23.63 5.08 4.58
CA PRO A 199 23.96 5.24 5.99
C PRO A 199 23.09 6.34 6.60
N HIS A 200 22.52 6.08 7.78
CA HIS A 200 21.64 6.99 8.52
C HIS A 200 20.25 7.24 7.92
N ASP A 201 19.84 6.50 6.88
CA ASP A 201 18.43 6.50 6.48
C ASP A 201 17.55 6.11 7.66
N THR A 202 16.51 6.90 7.89
CA THR A 202 15.50 6.61 8.91
C THR A 202 14.41 5.72 8.33
N LEU A 203 13.54 5.15 9.18
CA LEU A 203 12.36 4.43 8.70
C LEU A 203 11.48 5.31 7.81
N GLU A 204 11.31 6.60 8.13
CA GLU A 204 10.54 7.53 7.30
C GLU A 204 11.18 7.72 5.91
N ASP A 205 12.50 7.80 5.82
CA ASP A 205 13.22 7.94 4.54
C ASP A 205 13.04 6.70 3.66
N VAL A 206 13.22 5.51 4.25
CA VAL A 206 13.02 4.23 3.55
C VAL A 206 11.57 4.06 3.11
N MET A 207 10.59 4.38 3.96
CA MET A 207 9.17 4.32 3.58
C MET A 207 8.83 5.31 2.46
N ALA A 208 9.33 6.55 2.53
CA ALA A 208 9.10 7.55 1.49
C ALA A 208 9.69 7.10 0.15
N ARG A 209 10.94 6.62 0.15
CA ARG A 209 11.62 6.12 -1.05
C ARG A 209 10.91 4.89 -1.63
N SER A 210 10.51 3.95 -0.77
CA SER A 210 9.73 2.78 -1.18
C SER A 210 8.41 3.17 -1.82
N LYS A 211 7.66 4.14 -1.26
CA LYS A 211 6.38 4.57 -1.82
C LYS A 211 6.51 5.35 -3.13
N ASP A 212 7.56 6.15 -3.27
CA ASP A 212 7.83 6.82 -4.54
C ASP A 212 8.16 5.81 -5.66
N LEU A 213 8.98 4.82 -5.37
CA LEU A 213 9.32 3.74 -6.32
C LEU A 213 8.12 2.82 -6.60
N ALA A 214 7.27 2.58 -5.60
CA ALA A 214 6.03 1.83 -5.74
C ALA A 214 5.11 2.44 -6.80
N ALA A 215 4.95 3.77 -6.81
CA ALA A 215 4.12 4.44 -7.81
C ALA A 215 4.61 4.16 -9.24
N GLU A 216 5.92 4.24 -9.47
CA GLU A 216 6.52 3.94 -10.76
C GLU A 216 6.36 2.46 -11.16
N ALA A 217 6.58 1.54 -10.22
CA ALA A 217 6.44 0.12 -10.45
C ALA A 217 4.99 -0.29 -10.75
N ILE A 218 4.01 0.32 -10.09
CA ILE A 218 2.58 0.09 -10.33
C ILE A 218 2.20 0.55 -11.75
N ILE A 219 2.63 1.75 -12.15
CA ILE A 219 2.32 2.29 -13.49
C ILE A 219 2.89 1.39 -14.58
N GLU A 220 4.14 0.95 -14.41
CA GLU A 220 4.79 0.01 -15.33
C GLU A 220 4.05 -1.33 -15.39
N CYS A 221 3.70 -1.90 -14.22
CA CYS A 221 2.95 -3.16 -14.15
C CYS A 221 1.61 -3.06 -14.88
N VAL A 222 0.86 -1.98 -14.68
CA VAL A 222 -0.45 -1.78 -15.32
C VAL A 222 -0.29 -1.75 -16.84
N ARG A 223 0.70 -1.01 -17.36
CA ARG A 223 0.98 -0.97 -18.81
C ARG A 223 1.36 -2.35 -19.37
N LEU A 224 2.17 -3.11 -18.65
CA LEU A 224 2.57 -4.47 -19.06
C LEU A 224 1.37 -5.44 -19.07
N VAL A 225 0.47 -5.34 -18.09
CA VAL A 225 -0.75 -6.15 -18.03
C VAL A 225 -1.73 -5.76 -19.14
N GLU A 226 -1.91 -4.46 -19.41
CA GLU A 226 -2.73 -3.98 -20.53
C GLU A 226 -2.20 -4.41 -21.90
N ALA A 227 -0.88 -4.58 -22.05
CA ALA A 227 -0.27 -5.13 -23.26
C ALA A 227 -0.52 -6.63 -23.46
N GLY A 228 -1.10 -7.33 -22.48
CA GLY A 228 -1.63 -8.69 -22.61
C GLY A 228 -0.64 -9.84 -22.33
N ASN A 229 0.66 -9.58 -22.27
CA ASN A 229 1.66 -10.60 -21.92
C ASN A 229 2.76 -10.04 -21.00
N PRO A 230 2.42 -9.71 -19.74
CA PRO A 230 3.41 -9.19 -18.80
C PRO A 230 4.50 -10.24 -18.53
N PRO A 231 5.78 -9.85 -18.41
CA PRO A 231 6.81 -10.75 -17.93
C PRO A 231 6.47 -11.21 -16.50
N LEU A 232 6.69 -12.49 -16.22
CA LEU A 232 6.45 -13.07 -14.90
C LEU A 232 7.75 -13.61 -14.33
N LEU A 233 8.24 -12.97 -13.28
CA LEU A 233 9.34 -13.47 -12.47
C LEU A 233 8.80 -14.45 -11.43
N GLU A 234 9.55 -15.52 -11.19
CA GLU A 234 9.22 -16.50 -10.16
C GLU A 234 9.28 -15.86 -8.76
N ASN A 235 8.38 -16.31 -7.88
CA ASN A 235 8.30 -15.92 -6.48
C ASN A 235 8.31 -17.18 -5.59
N PRO A 236 9.41 -17.94 -5.58
CA PRO A 236 9.41 -19.29 -5.05
C PRO A 236 9.36 -19.28 -3.51
N GLU A 237 8.71 -20.29 -2.92
CA GLU A 237 8.47 -20.37 -1.48
C GLU A 237 9.75 -20.71 -0.69
N ASP A 238 10.64 -21.52 -1.27
CA ASP A 238 11.89 -21.99 -0.66
C ASP A 238 12.87 -20.85 -0.32
N CYS A 239 12.85 -19.78 -1.11
CA CYS A 239 13.65 -18.58 -0.91
C CYS A 239 12.93 -17.49 -0.08
N SER A 240 11.70 -17.76 0.39
CA SER A 240 10.87 -16.75 1.03
C SER A 240 11.20 -16.53 2.52
N THR A 241 11.02 -15.29 2.97
CA THR A 241 11.05 -14.95 4.40
C THR A 241 9.77 -14.22 4.76
N HIS A 242 9.21 -14.54 5.93
CA HIS A 242 7.93 -14.03 6.40
C HIS A 242 8.10 -13.26 7.70
N PHE A 243 7.50 -12.08 7.77
CA PHE A 243 7.52 -11.26 8.96
C PHE A 243 6.13 -10.79 9.36
N SER A 244 5.91 -10.74 10.67
CA SER A 244 4.72 -10.17 11.30
C SER A 244 4.98 -8.73 11.74
N MET A 245 4.03 -8.15 12.48
CA MET A 245 4.27 -6.85 13.14
C MET A 245 5.45 -6.96 14.11
N PRO A 246 6.43 -6.04 14.09
CA PRO A 246 7.59 -6.12 14.97
C PRO A 246 7.20 -6.06 16.45
N GLY A 247 7.81 -6.91 17.25
CA GLY A 247 7.64 -6.95 18.70
C GLY A 247 8.59 -6.01 19.45
N PRO A 248 8.44 -5.89 20.77
CA PRO A 248 9.31 -5.04 21.59
C PRO A 248 10.81 -5.38 21.49
N GLU A 249 11.15 -6.66 21.29
CA GLU A 249 12.53 -7.10 21.12
C GLU A 249 13.12 -6.64 19.78
N ASP A 250 12.35 -6.73 18.70
CA ASP A 250 12.76 -6.28 17.37
C ASP A 250 13.06 -4.78 17.38
N VAL A 251 12.23 -3.99 18.08
CA VAL A 251 12.45 -2.55 18.27
C VAL A 251 13.72 -2.28 19.05
N ARG A 252 14.00 -3.07 20.11
CA ARG A 252 15.26 -2.94 20.86
C ARG A 252 16.46 -3.31 19.99
N ARG A 253 16.35 -4.32 19.13
CA ARG A 253 17.40 -4.69 18.16
C ARG A 253 17.63 -3.56 17.15
N PHE A 254 16.56 -3.06 16.55
CA PHE A 254 16.56 -1.94 15.60
C PHE A 254 17.31 -0.73 16.16
N ARG A 255 16.98 -0.31 17.39
CA ARG A 255 17.64 0.83 18.04
C ARG A 255 19.09 0.55 18.42
N ARG A 256 19.42 -0.67 18.90
CA ARG A 256 20.80 -1.06 19.23
C ARG A 256 21.72 -1.07 18.00
N ALA A 257 21.19 -1.39 16.84
CA ALA A 257 21.90 -1.30 15.56
C ALA A 257 22.06 0.15 15.05
N GLY A 258 21.57 1.15 15.80
CA GLY A 258 21.70 2.57 15.45
C GLY A 258 20.61 3.10 14.51
N HIS A 259 19.63 2.27 14.14
CA HIS A 259 18.53 2.69 13.27
C HIS A 259 17.55 3.61 14.00
N GLN A 260 16.98 4.54 13.26
CA GLN A 260 16.08 5.55 13.77
C GLN A 260 14.74 5.52 13.03
N PHE A 261 13.66 5.82 13.74
CA PHE A 261 12.34 5.93 13.10
C PHE A 261 12.19 7.23 12.30
N ARG A 262 12.90 8.27 12.73
CA ARG A 262 12.98 9.62 12.17
C ARG A 262 14.33 10.21 12.59
#